data_AF-X1FKQ1-F1
#
_entry.id   AF-X1FKQ1-F1
#
_cell.length_a   1.000
_cell.length_b   1.000
_cell.length_c   1.000
_cell.angle_alpha   90.00
_cell.angle_beta   90.00
_cell.angle_gamma   90.00
#
_symmetry.space_group_name_H-M   'P 1'
#
loop_
_entity.id
_entity.type
_entity.pdbx_description
1 polymer ?
#
loop_
_entity_poly.entity_id
_entity_poly.type
_entity_poly.pdbx_seq_one_letter_code
_entity_poly.pdbx_strand_id
1 'polypeptide(L)'
;IRFNGMDYASTANFNLLKRAYDIALEKDISIKVGSVLTTDTFYHDDPNSWKHWANYGILAVEMETAVLYSLAAKFKVNALSILTVSDSLVTREETTSEERQKTFNQMVEVALELAE
;
A
#
# COMPACT_ATOMS: atom_id res chain seq x y z
N ILE A 1 -14.26 -16.89 -11.25
CA ILE A 1 -12.98 -16.25 -10.86
C ILE A 1 -12.39 -15.57 -12.10
N ARG A 2 -11.98 -14.30 -12.04
CA ARG A 2 -11.61 -13.46 -13.21
C ARG A 2 -10.55 -14.10 -14.12
N PHE A 3 -9.61 -14.85 -13.53
CA PHE A 3 -8.46 -15.45 -14.22
C PHE A 3 -8.53 -16.99 -14.29
N ASN A 4 -9.73 -17.59 -14.22
CA ASN A 4 -9.91 -19.05 -14.33
C ASN A 4 -9.03 -19.89 -13.37
N GLY A 5 -8.76 -19.37 -12.16
CA GLY A 5 -7.94 -20.05 -11.16
C GLY A 5 -6.43 -19.85 -11.31
N MET A 6 -5.98 -19.03 -12.25
CA MET A 6 -4.58 -18.58 -12.32
C MET A 6 -4.31 -17.42 -11.36
N ASP A 7 -3.07 -17.33 -10.90
CA ASP A 7 -2.59 -16.24 -10.06
C ASP A 7 -2.21 -15.03 -10.91
N TYR A 8 -2.88 -13.90 -10.64
CA TYR A 8 -2.59 -12.63 -11.29
C TYR A 8 -1.95 -11.67 -10.29
N ALA A 9 -0.75 -11.19 -10.61
CA ALA A 9 -0.08 -10.17 -9.82
C ALA A 9 -0.58 -8.79 -10.22
N SER A 10 -1.50 -8.22 -9.44
CA SER A 10 -1.94 -6.84 -9.63
C SER A 10 -0.81 -5.88 -9.27
N THR A 11 -0.37 -5.03 -10.21
CA THR A 11 0.83 -4.20 -10.06
C THR A 11 0.54 -2.73 -10.35
N ALA A 12 1.25 -1.83 -9.66
CA ALA A 12 1.19 -0.39 -9.88
C ALA A 12 1.67 0.00 -11.28
N ASN A 13 1.29 1.20 -11.73
CA ASN A 13 1.94 1.83 -12.87
C ASN A 13 3.38 2.24 -12.50
N PHE A 14 4.37 1.73 -13.23
CA PHE A 14 5.78 1.98 -12.94
C PHE A 14 6.17 3.46 -12.98
N ASN A 15 5.63 4.25 -13.92
CA ASN A 15 5.98 5.66 -14.03
C ASN A 15 5.47 6.46 -12.83
N LEU A 16 4.25 6.17 -12.35
CA LEU A 16 3.74 6.76 -11.11
C LEU A 16 4.58 6.34 -9.92
N LEU A 17 4.89 5.05 -9.80
CA LEU A 17 5.71 4.53 -8.71
C LEU A 17 7.09 5.18 -8.66
N LYS A 18 7.78 5.28 -9.82
CA LYS A 18 9.10 5.90 -9.91
C LYS A 18 9.04 7.38 -9.53
N ARG A 19 8.10 8.14 -10.09
CA ARG A 19 7.92 9.56 -9.74
C ARG A 19 7.68 9.74 -8.24
N ALA A 20 6.83 8.90 -7.65
CA ALA A 20 6.50 8.99 -6.22
C ALA A 20 7.73 8.71 -5.35
N TYR A 21 8.53 7.72 -5.76
CA TYR A 21 9.79 7.39 -5.12
C TYR A 21 10.78 8.56 -5.19
N ASP A 22 10.98 9.15 -6.37
CA ASP A 22 11.89 10.26 -6.57
C ASP A 22 11.46 11.50 -5.75
N ILE A 23 10.17 11.86 -5.77
CA ILE A 23 9.61 12.99 -4.99
C ILE A 23 9.84 12.79 -3.49
N ALA A 24 9.59 11.57 -2.99
CA ALA A 24 9.82 11.26 -1.59
C ALA A 24 11.30 11.41 -1.20
N LEU A 25 12.24 10.99 -2.06
CA LEU A 25 13.66 11.19 -1.83
C LEU A 25 14.07 12.67 -1.84
N GLU A 26 13.54 13.46 -2.77
CA GLU A 26 13.80 14.90 -2.85
C GLU A 26 13.32 15.64 -1.60
N LYS A 27 12.26 15.14 -0.95
CA LYS A 27 11.69 15.69 0.30
C LYS A 27 12.28 15.08 1.57
N ASP A 28 13.28 14.21 1.47
CA ASP A 28 13.88 13.48 2.61
C ASP A 28 12.83 12.68 3.42
N ILE A 29 11.80 12.15 2.74
CA ILE A 29 10.77 11.30 3.33
C ILE A 29 11.26 9.85 3.28
N SER A 30 11.33 9.20 4.44
CA SER A 30 11.66 7.77 4.52
C SER A 30 10.53 6.93 3.94
N ILE A 31 10.82 6.16 2.89
CA ILE A 31 9.84 5.33 2.19
C ILE A 31 10.33 3.89 2.02
N LYS A 32 9.36 2.97 1.89
CA LYS A 32 9.60 1.59 1.48
C LYS A 32 8.74 1.29 0.26
N VAL A 33 9.30 0.54 -0.69
CA VAL A 33 8.59 0.06 -1.88
C VAL A 33 8.59 -1.45 -1.87
N GLY A 34 7.41 -2.06 -2.04
CA GLY A 34 7.27 -3.51 -2.06
C GLY A 34 5.81 -3.95 -2.12
N SER A 35 5.60 -5.25 -1.94
CA SER A 35 4.28 -5.86 -1.99
C SER A 35 3.50 -5.64 -0.70
N VAL A 36 2.19 -5.48 -0.84
CA VAL A 36 1.22 -5.37 0.26
C VAL A 36 0.20 -6.49 0.15
N LEU A 37 -0.38 -6.88 1.29
CA LEU A 37 -1.50 -7.81 1.34
C LEU A 37 -2.81 -7.01 1.31
N THR A 38 -3.62 -7.23 0.29
CA THR A 38 -5.02 -6.78 0.26
C THR A 38 -5.91 -7.87 0.87
N THR A 39 -6.54 -7.60 2.01
CA THR A 39 -7.42 -8.55 2.72
C THR A 39 -8.87 -8.11 2.67
N ASP A 40 -9.80 -9.06 2.55
CA ASP A 40 -11.24 -8.82 2.73
C ASP A 40 -11.66 -8.87 4.21
N THR A 41 -10.75 -9.28 5.10
CA THR A 41 -11.04 -9.52 6.52
C THR A 41 -10.14 -8.67 7.39
N PHE A 42 -10.75 -7.79 8.19
CA PHE A 42 -10.03 -6.99 9.17
C PHE A 42 -9.77 -7.78 10.47
N TYR A 43 -10.77 -8.50 10.97
CA TYR A 43 -10.67 -9.32 12.18
C TYR A 43 -10.53 -10.80 11.82
N HIS A 44 -9.29 -11.29 11.80
CA HIS A 44 -8.99 -12.69 11.53
C HIS A 44 -9.20 -13.59 12.76
N ASP A 45 -9.75 -14.79 12.56
CA ASP A 45 -9.87 -15.80 13.62
C ASP A 45 -8.50 -16.24 14.16
N ASP A 46 -7.50 -16.36 13.29
CA ASP A 46 -6.11 -16.56 13.69
C ASP A 46 -5.36 -15.21 13.79
N PRO A 47 -4.99 -14.77 15.01
CA PRO A 47 -4.26 -13.53 15.23
C PRO A 47 -2.82 -13.55 14.67
N ASN A 48 -2.30 -14.70 14.25
CA ASN A 48 -0.97 -14.86 13.67
C ASN A 48 -0.95 -15.04 12.15
N SER A 49 -2.12 -15.03 11.50
CA SER A 49 -2.25 -15.24 10.05
C SER A 49 -1.34 -14.33 9.20
N TRP A 50 -1.12 -13.09 9.64
CA TRP A 50 -0.24 -12.13 8.98
C TRP A 50 1.24 -12.56 8.93
N LYS A 51 1.71 -13.40 9.88
CA LYS A 51 3.12 -13.82 9.95
C LYS A 51 3.56 -14.61 8.73
N HIS A 52 2.66 -15.40 8.15
CA HIS A 52 2.97 -16.15 6.93
C HIS A 52 3.37 -15.19 5.81
N TRP A 53 2.56 -14.16 5.56
CA TRP A 53 2.82 -13.13 4.56
C TRP A 53 4.09 -12.33 4.84
N ALA A 54 4.30 -11.95 6.11
CA ALA A 54 5.51 -11.23 6.52
C ALA A 54 6.80 -12.04 6.24
N ASN A 55 6.78 -13.37 6.42
CA ASN A 55 7.92 -14.24 6.10
C ASN A 55 8.29 -14.26 4.61
N TYR A 56 7.36 -13.90 3.72
CA TYR A 56 7.61 -13.74 2.28
C TYR A 56 7.86 -12.28 1.86
N GLY A 57 8.04 -11.37 2.82
CA GLY A 57 8.42 -9.98 2.55
C GLY A 57 7.26 -9.02 2.24
N ILE A 58 6.01 -9.39 2.54
CA ILE A 58 4.90 -8.43 2.51
C ILE A 58 5.14 -7.34 3.56
N LEU A 59 5.02 -6.09 3.13
CA LEU A 59 5.37 -4.92 3.95
C LEU A 59 4.23 -4.46 4.86
N ALA A 60 2.99 -4.52 4.39
CA ALA A 60 1.82 -4.00 5.08
C ALA A 60 0.55 -4.76 4.65
N VAL A 61 -0.50 -4.61 5.45
CA VAL A 61 -1.85 -5.13 5.17
C VAL A 61 -2.80 -3.95 4.99
N GLU A 62 -3.60 -3.97 3.93
CA GLU A 62 -4.61 -2.99 3.57
C GLU A 62 -5.78 -3.69 2.84
N MET A 63 -6.77 -2.99 2.29
CA MET A 63 -8.01 -3.62 1.81
C MET A 63 -8.43 -3.23 0.37
N GLU A 64 -7.65 -2.43 -0.37
CA GLU A 64 -8.11 -1.86 -1.65
C GLU A 64 -7.13 -1.98 -2.82
N THR A 65 -5.83 -2.14 -2.57
CA THR A 65 -4.78 -1.96 -3.60
C THR A 65 -4.88 -3.00 -4.72
N ALA A 66 -5.15 -4.27 -4.40
CA ALA A 66 -5.28 -5.30 -5.41
C ALA A 66 -6.44 -5.03 -6.40
N VAL A 67 -7.58 -4.53 -5.90
CA VAL A 67 -8.73 -4.22 -6.77
C VAL A 67 -8.46 -2.94 -7.58
N LEU A 68 -7.85 -1.92 -6.98
CA LEU A 68 -7.45 -0.69 -7.66
C LEU A 68 -6.57 -1.00 -8.89
N TYR A 69 -5.47 -1.74 -8.68
CA TYR A 69 -4.54 -2.10 -9.75
C TYR A 69 -5.19 -3.02 -10.80
N SER A 70 -6.02 -3.96 -10.37
CA SER A 70 -6.74 -4.86 -11.29
C SER A 70 -7.75 -4.12 -12.17
N LEU A 71 -8.43 -3.10 -11.64
CA LEU A 71 -9.35 -2.26 -12.41
C LEU A 71 -8.59 -1.31 -13.33
N ALA A 72 -7.53 -0.68 -12.85
CA ALA A 72 -6.69 0.20 -13.66
C ALA A 72 -6.12 -0.54 -14.88
N ALA A 73 -5.61 -1.75 -14.69
CA ALA A 73 -5.16 -2.62 -15.78
C ALA A 73 -6.28 -2.97 -16.76
N LYS A 74 -7.47 -3.33 -16.25
CA LYS A 74 -8.64 -3.65 -17.09
C LYS A 74 -9.07 -2.47 -17.97
N PHE A 75 -9.09 -1.27 -17.42
CA PHE A 75 -9.55 -0.06 -18.10
C PHE A 75 -8.43 0.74 -18.77
N LYS A 76 -7.19 0.24 -18.73
CA LYS A 76 -6.00 0.85 -19.34
C LYS A 76 -5.75 2.28 -18.85
N VAL A 77 -5.91 2.48 -17.54
CA VAL A 77 -5.59 3.73 -16.84
C VAL A 77 -4.45 3.49 -15.85
N ASN A 78 -3.82 4.57 -15.37
CA ASN A 78 -2.72 4.48 -14.43
C ASN A 78 -3.23 4.49 -12.99
N ALA A 79 -2.61 3.71 -12.11
CA ALA A 79 -2.90 3.73 -10.68
C ALA A 79 -1.64 3.48 -9.85
N LEU A 80 -1.64 4.04 -8.65
CA LEU A 80 -0.65 3.85 -7.60
C LEU A 80 -1.37 3.91 -6.24
N SER A 81 -0.95 3.07 -5.31
CA SER A 81 -1.33 3.11 -3.91
C SER A 81 -0.13 3.60 -3.10
N ILE A 82 -0.35 4.62 -2.27
CA ILE A 82 0.63 5.15 -1.31
C ILE A 82 0.00 4.98 0.07
N LEU A 83 0.72 4.39 1.01
CA LEU A 83 0.20 3.99 2.31
C LEU A 83 1.03 4.62 3.43
N THR A 84 0.35 5.18 4.43
CA THR A 84 0.96 5.57 5.70
C THR A 84 0.70 4.48 6.73
N VAL A 85 1.74 4.01 7.41
CA VAL A 85 1.58 2.97 8.45
C VAL A 85 0.95 3.60 9.68
N SER A 86 -0.30 3.22 9.98
CA SER A 86 -1.04 3.68 11.16
C SER A 86 -0.74 2.84 12.39
N ASP A 87 -0.62 1.53 12.23
CA ASP A 87 -0.52 0.57 13.32
C ASP A 87 0.47 -0.55 12.96
N SER A 88 1.09 -1.14 13.96
CA SER A 88 2.09 -2.19 13.79
C SER A 88 1.59 -3.51 14.38
N LEU A 89 1.35 -4.50 13.53
CA LEU A 89 0.97 -5.86 13.96
C LEU A 89 2.08 -6.55 14.76
N VAL A 90 3.32 -6.08 14.64
CA VAL A 90 4.51 -6.63 15.32
C VAL A 90 4.65 -6.04 16.71
N THR A 91 4.71 -4.70 16.82
CA THR A 91 4.97 -3.98 18.08
C THR A 91 3.69 -3.71 18.87
N ARG A 92 2.52 -3.83 18.22
CA ARG A 92 1.19 -3.43 18.75
C ARG A 92 1.11 -1.95 19.08
N GLU A 93 1.97 -1.15 18.47
CA GLU A 93 1.85 0.31 18.52
C GLU A 93 0.68 0.73 17.64
N GLU A 94 -0.16 1.59 18.20
CA GLU A 94 -1.29 2.22 17.52
C GLU A 94 -1.06 3.73 17.56
N THR A 95 -1.22 4.40 16.42
CA THR A 95 -1.09 5.85 16.36
C THR A 95 -2.33 6.54 16.92
N THR A 96 -2.11 7.63 17.63
CA THR A 96 -3.18 8.54 18.05
C THR A 96 -3.80 9.25 16.84
N SER A 97 -5.03 9.75 16.99
CA SER A 97 -5.70 10.53 15.94
C SER A 97 -4.90 11.75 15.48
N GLU A 98 -4.17 12.41 16.40
CA GLU A 98 -3.33 13.58 16.09
C GLU A 98 -2.08 13.18 15.29
N GLU A 99 -1.43 12.09 15.66
CA GLU A 99 -0.28 11.57 14.90
C GLU A 99 -0.70 11.18 13.48
N ARG A 100 -1.85 10.50 13.31
CA ARG A 100 -2.40 10.19 11.99
C ARG A 100 -2.63 11.47 11.19
N GLN A 101 -3.22 12.50 11.78
CA GLN A 101 -3.42 13.76 11.05
C GLN A 101 -2.09 14.39 10.59
N LYS A 102 -1.04 14.33 11.42
CA LYS A 102 0.25 14.97 11.11
C LYS A 102 1.12 14.16 10.14
N THR A 103 1.13 12.83 10.25
CA THR A 103 1.95 11.95 9.38
C THR A 103 1.33 11.75 8.00
N PHE A 104 0.01 11.83 7.88
CA PHE A 104 -0.67 11.68 6.59
C PHE A 104 -0.37 12.85 5.63
N ASN A 105 0.05 14.02 6.15
CA ASN A 105 0.40 15.17 5.31
C ASN A 105 1.53 14.84 4.33
N GLN A 106 2.55 14.09 4.76
CA GLN A 106 3.68 13.71 3.89
C GLN A 106 3.22 12.86 2.70
N MET A 107 2.34 11.88 2.95
CA MET A 107 1.73 11.08 1.90
C MET A 107 0.92 11.93 0.92
N VAL A 108 0.14 12.89 1.44
CA VAL A 108 -0.68 13.79 0.62
C VAL A 108 0.20 14.70 -0.24
N GLU A 109 1.28 15.24 0.30
CA GLU A 109 2.24 16.06 -0.45
C GLU A 109 2.84 15.28 -1.63
N VAL A 110 3.29 14.05 -1.40
CA VAL A 110 3.80 13.18 -2.48
C VAL A 110 2.70 12.90 -3.52
N ALA A 111 1.47 12.64 -3.08
CA ALA A 111 0.36 12.35 -3.98
C ALA A 111 -0.05 13.57 -4.84
N LEU A 112 -0.03 14.78 -4.28
CA LEU A 112 -0.38 16.01 -4.99
C LEU A 112 0.65 16.34 -6.08
N GLU A 113 1.95 16.21 -5.79
CA GLU A 113 3.01 16.47 -6.77
C GLU A 113 3.05 15.45 -7.92
N LEU A 114 2.41 14.29 -7.77
CA LEU A 114 2.21 13.35 -8.87
C LEU A 114 1.12 13.78 -9.85
N ALA A 115 0.12 14.52 -9.34
CA ALA A 115 -1.04 14.97 -10.09
C ALA A 115 -0.79 16.29 -10.84
N GLU A 116 0.25 17.04 -10.46
CA GLU A 116 0.85 18.12 -11.23
C GLU A 116 1.68 17.59 -12.41
#